data_AF-A0A925WIU0-F1
#
_entry.id   AF-A0A925WIU0-F1
#
_cell.length_a   1.000
_cell.length_b   1.000
_cell.length_c   1.000
_cell.angle_alpha   90.00
_cell.angle_beta   90.00
_cell.angle_gamma   90.00
#
_symmetry.space_group_name_H-M   'P 1'
#
loop_
_entity.id
_entity.type
_entity.pdbx_description
1 polymer ?
#
loop_
_entity_poly.entity_id
_entity_poly.type
_entity_poly.pdbx_seq_one_letter_code
_entity_poly.pdbx_strand_id
1 'polypeptide(L)'
;MKRLLLLLTLALGTSTYAQKFADLALTPPMGWNSWNKFACNINEQLIREMADAMASNGMKEAGYQYLNIDDCWHGTRDAQGVMHPHPERFPSGMKALGDYVHSKGLKLGIYSDAGAKTCGGKPGSRGYEYQDARTYAEWGIDYLKYDWCNAEDLNAKGAYTTMRDALYATGRPIVFSICEWGNNKP
;
A
#
# COMPACT_ATOMS: atom_id res chain seq x y z
N MET A 1 12.69 -9.67 -65.19
CA MET A 1 12.53 -8.53 -64.26
C MET A 1 11.67 -8.93 -63.08
N LYS A 2 12.25 -9.33 -61.94
CA LYS A 2 11.55 -9.39 -60.65
C LYS A 2 12.53 -8.93 -59.56
N ARG A 3 12.36 -7.69 -59.09
CA ARG A 3 13.11 -7.11 -57.97
C ARG A 3 12.54 -7.73 -56.69
N LEU A 4 13.35 -8.47 -55.95
CA LEU A 4 12.99 -8.98 -54.63
C LEU A 4 13.36 -7.88 -53.61
N LEU A 5 12.35 -7.18 -53.08
CA LEU A 5 12.56 -6.27 -51.95
C LEU A 5 12.71 -7.11 -50.67
N LEU A 6 13.89 -7.04 -50.05
CA LEU A 6 14.12 -7.56 -48.71
C LEU A 6 13.64 -6.49 -47.71
N LEU A 7 12.53 -6.74 -47.03
CA LEU A 7 12.08 -5.95 -45.89
C LEU A 7 12.89 -6.35 -44.66
N LEU A 8 13.81 -5.48 -44.24
CA LEU A 8 14.55 -5.62 -42.99
C LEU A 8 13.63 -5.17 -41.84
N THR A 9 13.00 -6.10 -41.13
CA THR A 9 12.28 -5.79 -39.89
C THR A 9 13.30 -5.58 -38.77
N LEU A 10 13.53 -4.32 -38.41
CA LEU A 10 14.33 -3.96 -37.25
C LEU A 10 13.54 -4.32 -35.98
N ALA A 11 13.88 -5.44 -35.34
CA ALA A 11 13.33 -5.79 -34.04
C ALA A 11 13.94 -4.86 -32.98
N LEU A 12 13.25 -3.76 -32.67
CA LEU A 12 13.54 -2.93 -31.51
C LEU A 12 13.28 -3.77 -30.26
N GLY A 13 14.35 -4.24 -29.63
CA GLY A 13 14.29 -4.89 -28.33
C GLY A 13 13.79 -3.89 -27.29
N THR A 14 12.53 -3.98 -26.91
CA THR A 14 11.99 -3.23 -25.77
C THR A 14 12.51 -3.88 -24.50
N SER A 15 13.48 -3.24 -23.84
CA SER A 15 13.87 -3.61 -22.49
C SER A 15 12.68 -3.43 -21.54
N THR A 16 12.12 -4.53 -21.05
CA THR A 16 11.10 -4.50 -19.99
C THR A 16 11.79 -4.29 -18.66
N TYR A 17 11.75 -3.08 -18.12
CA TYR A 17 12.19 -2.80 -16.76
C TYR A 17 11.09 -3.16 -15.77
N ALA A 18 11.46 -3.67 -14.60
CA ALA A 18 10.50 -3.82 -13.51
C ALA A 18 9.98 -2.43 -13.11
N GLN A 19 8.66 -2.25 -13.08
CA GLN A 19 8.01 -1.02 -12.62
C GLN A 19 8.19 -0.90 -11.10
N LYS A 20 9.25 -0.21 -10.69
CA LYS A 20 9.50 0.24 -9.33
C LYS A 20 9.94 1.69 -9.40
N PHE A 21 9.47 2.52 -8.46
CA PHE A 21 10.03 3.86 -8.29
C PHE A 21 11.52 3.77 -7.94
N ALA A 22 12.33 4.61 -8.59
CA ALA A 22 13.72 4.80 -8.21
C ALA A 22 13.80 5.23 -6.73
N ASP A 23 14.86 4.81 -6.04
CA ASP A 23 15.19 5.23 -4.67
C ASP A 23 14.17 4.87 -3.56
N LEU A 24 13.21 4.00 -3.85
CA LEU A 24 12.25 3.52 -2.85
C LEU A 24 12.80 2.29 -2.09
N ALA A 25 12.83 2.36 -0.75
CA ALA A 25 13.27 1.29 0.14
C ALA A 25 14.63 0.66 -0.27
N LEU A 26 15.65 1.52 -0.42
CA LEU A 26 17.03 1.08 -0.73
C LEU A 26 17.68 0.33 0.43
N THR A 27 17.21 0.59 1.65
CA THR A 27 17.51 -0.18 2.86
C THR A 27 16.22 -0.79 3.42
N PRO A 28 16.29 -1.81 4.29
CA PRO A 28 15.11 -2.36 4.93
C PRO A 28 14.27 -1.25 5.60
N PRO A 29 12.96 -1.14 5.28
CA PRO A 29 12.09 -0.16 5.93
C PRO A 29 12.05 -0.37 7.45
N MET A 30 12.29 0.69 8.21
CA MET A 30 12.23 0.68 9.67
C MET A 30 11.03 1.46 10.17
N GLY A 31 10.30 0.91 11.15
CA GLY A 31 9.05 1.52 11.59
C GLY A 31 8.33 0.76 12.70
N TRP A 32 7.06 1.09 12.85
CA TRP A 32 6.14 0.52 13.81
C TRP A 32 4.85 0.08 13.10
N ASN A 33 4.20 -0.96 13.61
CA ASN A 33 2.92 -1.46 13.12
C ASN A 33 1.94 -1.65 14.28
N SER A 34 0.67 -1.30 14.07
CA SER A 34 -0.35 -1.30 15.13
C SER A 34 -0.79 -2.68 15.62
N TRP A 35 -0.63 -3.73 14.82
CA TRP A 35 -1.34 -5.00 15.02
C TRP A 35 -1.00 -5.73 16.32
N ASN A 36 0.29 -5.98 16.58
CA ASN A 36 0.71 -6.89 17.65
C ASN A 36 0.25 -6.45 19.05
N LYS A 37 0.06 -5.14 19.26
CA LYS A 37 -0.40 -4.61 20.54
C LYS A 37 -1.89 -4.28 20.55
N PHE A 38 -2.41 -3.73 19.45
CA PHE A 38 -3.73 -3.11 19.45
C PHE A 38 -4.79 -3.90 18.67
N ALA A 39 -4.39 -4.79 17.76
CA ALA A 39 -5.30 -5.49 16.86
C ALA A 39 -6.32 -4.51 16.24
N CYS A 40 -7.63 -4.81 16.34
CA CYS A 40 -8.67 -3.90 15.88
C CYS A 40 -8.97 -2.71 16.82
N ASN A 41 -8.33 -2.59 17.98
CA ASN A 41 -8.55 -1.49 18.93
C ASN A 41 -7.66 -0.27 18.59
N ILE A 42 -7.86 0.26 17.39
CA ILE A 42 -7.12 1.40 16.85
C ILE A 42 -8.08 2.54 16.51
N ASN A 43 -7.61 3.77 16.68
CA ASN A 43 -8.30 4.99 16.28
C ASN A 43 -7.27 6.09 15.95
N GLU A 44 -7.74 7.20 15.42
CA GLU A 44 -6.92 8.34 15.01
C GLU A 44 -6.10 8.92 16.17
N GLN A 45 -6.69 9.03 17.36
CA GLN A 45 -5.97 9.54 18.54
C GLN A 45 -4.75 8.69 18.84
N LEU A 46 -4.91 7.36 18.90
CA LEU A 46 -3.81 6.43 19.14
C LEU A 46 -2.71 6.58 18.08
N ILE A 47 -3.08 6.71 16.80
CA ILE A 47 -2.08 6.86 15.73
C ILE A 47 -1.32 8.19 15.86
N ARG A 48 -1.99 9.28 16.25
CA ARG A 48 -1.34 10.56 16.51
C ARG A 48 -0.39 10.47 17.71
N GLU A 49 -0.81 9.84 18.80
CA GLU A 49 0.03 9.61 19.99
C GLU A 49 1.27 8.77 19.66
N MET A 50 1.11 7.73 18.81
CA MET A 50 2.25 6.94 18.35
C MET A 50 3.21 7.74 17.46
N ALA A 51 2.68 8.64 16.62
CA ALA A 51 3.50 9.53 15.79
C ALA A 51 4.30 10.51 16.66
N ASP A 52 3.66 11.11 17.67
CA ASP A 52 4.33 11.98 18.64
C ASP A 52 5.44 11.22 19.39
N ALA A 53 5.14 10.04 19.92
CA ALA A 53 6.10 9.22 20.65
C ALA A 53 7.31 8.85 19.78
N MET A 54 7.10 8.32 18.57
CA MET A 54 8.17 7.96 17.64
C MET A 54 9.05 9.18 17.28
N ALA A 55 8.44 10.37 17.17
CA ALA A 55 9.15 11.58 16.82
C ALA A 55 9.92 12.22 17.99
N SER A 56 9.63 11.84 19.24
CA SER A 56 10.23 12.47 20.43
C SER A 56 11.10 11.55 21.29
N ASN A 57 11.06 10.24 21.08
CA ASN A 57 11.73 9.26 21.96
C ASN A 57 13.04 8.66 21.40
N GLY A 58 13.57 9.22 20.32
CA GLY A 58 14.82 8.76 19.67
C GLY A 58 14.62 7.71 18.57
N MET A 59 13.41 7.16 18.39
CA MET A 59 13.14 6.17 17.34
C MET A 59 13.32 6.76 15.95
N LYS A 60 12.77 7.96 15.68
CA LYS A 60 12.93 8.62 14.39
C LYS A 60 14.41 8.87 14.07
N GLU A 61 15.19 9.36 15.05
CA GLU A 61 16.62 9.62 14.92
C GLU A 61 17.42 8.33 14.66
N ALA A 62 16.96 7.20 15.19
CA ALA A 62 17.50 5.86 14.92
C ALA A 62 17.05 5.26 13.58
N GLY A 63 16.20 5.96 12.80
CA GLY A 63 15.78 5.56 11.45
C GLY A 63 14.37 4.98 11.34
N TYR A 64 13.64 4.84 12.45
CA TYR A 64 12.24 4.37 12.43
C TYR A 64 11.31 5.45 11.89
N GLN A 65 10.91 5.33 10.63
CA GLN A 65 10.19 6.37 9.91
C GLN A 65 8.79 5.96 9.44
N TYR A 66 8.49 4.66 9.33
CA TYR A 66 7.17 4.19 8.90
C TYR A 66 6.27 3.93 10.11
N LEU A 67 5.12 4.60 10.18
CA LEU A 67 4.04 4.32 11.11
C LEU A 67 2.92 3.64 10.34
N ASN A 68 2.79 2.32 10.48
CA ASN A 68 1.87 1.52 9.69
C ASN A 68 0.59 1.21 10.48
N ILE A 69 -0.55 1.64 9.94
CA ILE A 69 -1.87 1.21 10.40
C ILE A 69 -2.17 -0.16 9.77
N ASP A 70 -2.41 -1.16 10.61
CA ASP A 70 -2.79 -2.50 10.17
C ASP A 70 -4.32 -2.61 9.95
N ASP A 71 -4.88 -3.82 9.97
CA ASP A 71 -6.30 -4.05 9.69
C ASP A 71 -7.26 -3.28 10.65
N CYS A 72 -8.54 -3.27 10.30
CA CYS A 72 -9.66 -2.69 11.06
C CYS A 72 -9.73 -1.15 11.05
N TRP A 73 -9.02 -0.48 10.14
CA TRP A 73 -9.20 0.94 9.86
C TRP A 73 -10.41 1.25 8.97
N HIS A 74 -10.81 0.26 8.17
CA HIS A 74 -11.86 0.35 7.16
C HIS A 74 -13.23 0.74 7.71
N GLY A 75 -13.91 1.64 7.01
CA GLY A 75 -15.34 1.89 7.11
C GLY A 75 -16.09 1.11 6.03
N THR A 76 -16.81 1.83 5.17
CA THR A 76 -17.59 1.24 4.08
C THR A 76 -17.13 1.79 2.73
N ARG A 77 -17.37 1.01 1.67
CA ARG A 77 -17.31 1.55 0.30
C ARG A 77 -18.56 2.37 0.02
N ASP A 78 -18.41 3.52 -0.62
CA ASP A 78 -19.57 4.30 -1.09
C ASP A 78 -20.19 3.72 -2.38
N ALA A 79 -21.20 4.40 -2.92
CA ALA A 79 -21.89 3.98 -4.13
C ALA A 79 -20.99 3.99 -5.39
N GLN A 80 -19.85 4.67 -5.34
CA GLN A 80 -18.85 4.69 -6.40
C GLN A 80 -17.74 3.66 -6.15
N GLY A 81 -17.83 2.87 -5.08
CA GLY A 81 -16.85 1.86 -4.70
C GLY A 81 -15.64 2.40 -3.94
N VAL A 82 -15.59 3.70 -3.60
CA VAL A 82 -14.45 4.30 -2.91
C VAL A 82 -14.47 3.85 -1.46
N MET A 83 -13.34 3.32 -0.97
CA MET A 83 -13.18 2.95 0.42
C MET A 83 -13.08 4.19 1.30
N HIS A 84 -13.91 4.28 2.34
CA HIS A 84 -13.82 5.31 3.38
C HIS A 84 -13.29 4.71 4.68
N PRO A 85 -12.50 5.47 5.47
CA PRO A 85 -12.10 5.01 6.79
C PRO A 85 -13.30 4.99 7.75
N HIS A 86 -13.19 4.24 8.85
CA HIS A 86 -14.27 4.15 9.82
C HIS A 86 -14.54 5.53 10.44
N PRO A 87 -15.74 6.12 10.30
CA PRO A 87 -15.99 7.53 10.58
C PRO A 87 -15.83 7.89 12.06
N GLU A 88 -16.15 6.98 12.98
CA GLU A 88 -15.96 7.24 14.42
C GLU A 88 -14.52 7.04 14.90
N ARG A 89 -13.76 6.13 14.25
CA ARG A 89 -12.37 5.83 14.65
C ARG A 89 -11.40 6.81 14.01
N PHE A 90 -11.69 7.26 12.80
CA PHE A 90 -10.87 8.17 12.00
C PHE A 90 -11.70 9.36 11.52
N PRO A 91 -12.22 10.18 12.45
CA PRO A 91 -13.19 11.23 12.14
C PRO A 91 -12.64 12.34 11.23
N SER A 92 -11.32 12.57 11.21
CA SER A 92 -10.71 13.54 10.27
C SER A 92 -10.41 12.94 8.89
N GLY A 93 -10.54 11.62 8.74
CA GLY A 93 -10.16 10.88 7.56
C GLY A 93 -8.64 10.64 7.45
N MET A 94 -8.26 9.78 6.51
CA MET A 94 -6.86 9.35 6.38
C MET A 94 -5.93 10.43 5.83
N LYS A 95 -6.43 11.35 4.99
CA LYS A 95 -5.62 12.45 4.49
C LYS A 95 -5.13 13.36 5.61
N ALA A 96 -6.03 13.80 6.49
CA ALA A 96 -5.67 14.68 7.61
C ALA A 96 -4.74 13.98 8.61
N LEU A 97 -4.89 12.66 8.79
CA LEU A 97 -3.96 11.85 9.58
C LEU A 97 -2.59 11.74 8.91
N GLY A 98 -2.55 11.50 7.58
CA GLY A 98 -1.33 11.48 6.78
C GLY A 98 -0.56 12.80 6.87
N ASP A 99 -1.24 13.92 6.62
CA ASP A 99 -0.66 15.27 6.72
C ASP A 99 -0.04 15.51 8.12
N TYR A 100 -0.71 15.04 9.18
CA TYR A 100 -0.17 15.14 10.54
C TYR A 100 1.05 14.26 10.77
N VAL A 101 1.04 13.00 10.35
CA VAL A 101 2.20 12.10 10.47
C VAL A 101 3.39 12.65 9.70
N HIS A 102 3.17 13.19 8.50
CA HIS A 102 4.20 13.87 7.71
C HIS A 102 4.76 15.11 8.42
N SER A 103 3.92 15.88 9.13
CA SER A 103 4.36 17.03 9.93
C SER A 103 5.34 16.66 11.05
N LYS A 104 5.37 15.38 11.48
CA LYS A 104 6.32 14.84 12.47
C LYS A 104 7.63 14.34 11.84
N GLY A 105 7.74 14.39 10.51
CA GLY A 105 8.85 13.84 9.74
C GLY A 105 8.78 12.32 9.60
N LEU A 106 7.59 11.73 9.77
CA LEU A 106 7.34 10.30 9.64
C LEU A 106 6.57 10.02 8.33
N LYS A 107 6.40 8.74 8.00
CA LYS A 107 5.69 8.21 6.83
C LYS A 107 4.50 7.39 7.29
N LEU A 108 3.34 7.55 6.66
CA LEU A 108 2.13 6.81 7.03
C LEU A 108 1.95 5.58 6.14
N GLY A 109 1.79 4.41 6.77
CA GLY A 109 1.43 3.18 6.11
C GLY A 109 -0.01 2.77 6.34
N ILE A 110 -0.58 2.04 5.39
CA ILE A 110 -1.91 1.47 5.44
C ILE A 110 -1.88 -0.03 5.11
N TYR A 111 -3.00 -0.68 5.34
CA TYR A 111 -3.19 -2.12 5.12
C TYR A 111 -4.39 -2.38 4.21
N SER A 112 -4.25 -3.37 3.34
CA SER A 112 -5.38 -4.01 2.64
C SER A 112 -5.03 -5.47 2.33
N ASP A 113 -5.89 -6.12 1.56
CA ASP A 113 -5.80 -7.53 1.18
C ASP A 113 -6.08 -7.72 -0.32
N ALA A 114 -5.39 -8.67 -0.95
CA ALA A 114 -5.62 -9.10 -2.32
C ALA A 114 -6.97 -9.81 -2.50
N GLY A 115 -7.50 -10.41 -1.44
CA GLY A 115 -8.80 -11.05 -1.40
C GLY A 115 -9.98 -10.09 -1.30
N ALA A 116 -11.19 -10.65 -1.33
CA ALA A 116 -12.42 -9.87 -1.22
C ALA A 116 -12.63 -9.29 0.19
N LYS A 117 -12.04 -9.93 1.20
CA LYS A 117 -12.03 -9.47 2.59
C LYS A 117 -10.62 -9.59 3.15
N THR A 118 -10.31 -8.70 4.06
CA THR A 118 -9.10 -8.80 4.88
C THR A 118 -9.16 -9.98 5.84
N CYS A 119 -8.03 -10.30 6.46
CA CYS A 119 -7.97 -11.33 7.51
C CYS A 119 -8.91 -11.02 8.70
N GLY A 120 -9.09 -9.75 9.06
CA GLY A 120 -10.06 -9.29 10.06
C GLY A 120 -11.50 -9.13 9.54
N GLY A 121 -11.79 -9.61 8.33
CA GLY A 121 -13.13 -9.62 7.73
C GLY A 121 -13.63 -8.25 7.25
N LYS A 122 -12.73 -7.27 7.08
CA LYS A 122 -13.04 -5.96 6.49
C LYS A 122 -13.01 -6.05 4.97
N PRO A 123 -13.53 -5.07 4.21
CA PRO A 123 -13.47 -5.15 2.76
C PRO A 123 -12.02 -5.09 2.28
N GLY A 124 -11.61 -6.06 1.45
CA GLY A 124 -10.30 -6.05 0.78
C GLY A 124 -10.34 -5.25 -0.52
N SER A 125 -9.26 -5.29 -1.29
CA SER A 125 -9.09 -4.50 -2.52
C SER A 125 -9.34 -5.26 -3.82
N ARG A 126 -9.72 -6.54 -3.75
CA ARG A 126 -9.99 -7.34 -4.96
C ARG A 126 -11.01 -6.66 -5.89
N GLY A 127 -10.61 -6.38 -7.12
CA GLY A 127 -11.43 -5.71 -8.13
C GLY A 127 -11.53 -4.18 -7.99
N TYR A 128 -10.87 -3.60 -6.98
CA TYR A 128 -10.82 -2.15 -6.72
C TYR A 128 -9.37 -1.63 -6.68
N GLU A 129 -8.38 -2.42 -7.13
CA GLU A 129 -6.95 -2.17 -6.90
C GLU A 129 -6.51 -0.78 -7.39
N TYR A 130 -6.90 -0.41 -8.61
CA TYR A 130 -6.58 0.92 -9.19
C TYR A 130 -7.36 2.07 -8.54
N GLN A 131 -8.53 1.81 -7.99
CA GLN A 131 -9.30 2.82 -7.27
C GLN A 131 -8.71 3.03 -5.87
N ASP A 132 -8.47 1.95 -5.14
CA ASP A 132 -7.90 1.96 -3.81
C ASP A 132 -6.48 2.55 -3.83
N ALA A 133 -5.62 2.17 -4.79
CA ALA A 133 -4.30 2.76 -4.93
C ALA A 133 -4.35 4.29 -5.13
N ARG A 134 -5.26 4.79 -5.98
CA ARG A 134 -5.46 6.23 -6.17
C ARG A 134 -5.91 6.90 -4.87
N THR A 135 -6.89 6.32 -4.18
CA THR A 135 -7.35 6.82 -2.88
C THR A 135 -6.22 6.86 -1.86
N TYR A 136 -5.38 5.83 -1.78
CA TYR A 136 -4.21 5.82 -0.89
C TYR A 136 -3.20 6.92 -1.25
N ALA A 137 -2.95 7.14 -2.54
CA ALA A 137 -2.08 8.21 -2.99
C ALA A 137 -2.64 9.61 -2.67
N GLU A 138 -3.95 9.82 -2.84
CA GLU A 138 -4.67 11.06 -2.50
C GLU A 138 -4.62 11.36 -0.99
N TRP A 139 -4.65 10.32 -0.16
CA TRP A 139 -4.48 10.44 1.29
C TRP A 139 -3.02 10.62 1.73
N GLY A 140 -2.07 10.50 0.80
CA GLY A 140 -0.65 10.66 1.11
C GLY A 140 -0.02 9.42 1.76
N ILE A 141 -0.56 8.23 1.56
CA ILE A 141 0.04 6.98 2.07
C ILE A 141 1.42 6.74 1.44
N ASP A 142 2.36 6.24 2.22
CA ASP A 142 3.77 5.99 1.84
C ASP A 142 4.13 4.49 1.82
N TYR A 143 3.28 3.65 2.40
CA TYR A 143 3.51 2.22 2.57
C TYR A 143 2.18 1.47 2.52
N LEU A 144 2.10 0.40 1.73
CA LEU A 144 0.98 -0.54 1.72
C LEU A 144 1.47 -1.92 2.16
N LYS A 145 0.95 -2.43 3.28
CA LYS A 145 0.94 -3.87 3.59
C LYS A 145 -0.24 -4.50 2.84
N TYR A 146 0.03 -5.53 2.05
CA TYR A 146 -0.98 -6.16 1.19
C TYR A 146 -1.05 -7.66 1.44
N ASP A 147 -2.10 -8.08 2.14
CA ASP A 147 -2.30 -9.43 2.66
C ASP A 147 -2.92 -10.39 1.63
N TRP A 148 -3.13 -11.64 2.04
CA TRP A 148 -3.54 -12.75 1.17
C TRP A 148 -4.73 -13.58 1.71
N CYS A 149 -5.53 -13.05 2.65
CA CYS A 149 -6.70 -13.76 3.15
C CYS A 149 -7.86 -13.71 2.15
N ASN A 150 -8.71 -14.76 2.12
CA ASN A 150 -9.88 -14.81 1.22
C ASN A 150 -9.53 -14.63 -0.28
N ALA A 151 -8.40 -15.22 -0.68
CA ALA A 151 -7.80 -15.14 -2.01
C ALA A 151 -7.64 -16.53 -2.69
N GLU A 152 -8.42 -17.53 -2.27
CA GLU A 152 -8.21 -18.95 -2.60
C GLU A 152 -8.26 -19.27 -4.11
N ASP A 153 -8.96 -18.45 -4.90
CA ASP A 153 -9.11 -18.60 -6.35
C ASP A 153 -8.22 -17.65 -7.15
N LEU A 154 -7.32 -16.91 -6.49
CA LEU A 154 -6.41 -15.96 -7.15
C LEU A 154 -5.02 -16.56 -7.39
N ASN A 155 -4.40 -16.15 -8.49
CA ASN A 155 -2.98 -16.36 -8.70
C ASN A 155 -2.18 -15.28 -7.95
N ALA A 156 -1.34 -15.67 -6.99
CA ALA A 156 -0.56 -14.75 -6.16
C ALA A 156 0.27 -13.76 -6.99
N LYS A 157 1.10 -14.26 -7.91
CA LYS A 157 1.92 -13.39 -8.75
C LYS A 157 1.07 -12.39 -9.54
N GLY A 158 -0.04 -12.83 -10.12
CA GLY A 158 -0.98 -11.98 -10.86
C GLY A 158 -1.59 -10.90 -9.98
N ALA A 159 -2.19 -11.28 -8.85
CA ALA A 159 -2.86 -10.34 -7.94
C ALA A 159 -1.89 -9.30 -7.35
N TYR A 160 -0.71 -9.71 -6.88
CA TYR A 160 0.31 -8.76 -6.41
C TYR A 160 0.86 -7.88 -7.53
N THR A 161 0.97 -8.40 -8.76
CA THR A 161 1.35 -7.61 -9.94
C THR A 161 0.30 -6.52 -10.23
N THR A 162 -0.99 -6.85 -10.16
CA THR A 162 -2.07 -5.89 -10.35
C THR A 162 -1.99 -4.73 -9.36
N MET A 163 -1.84 -5.01 -8.06
CA MET A 163 -1.71 -3.95 -7.06
C MET A 163 -0.40 -3.17 -7.20
N ARG A 164 0.73 -3.81 -7.54
CA ARG A 164 1.98 -3.11 -7.88
C ARG A 164 1.75 -2.09 -8.99
N ASP A 165 1.09 -2.49 -10.08
CA ASP A 165 0.86 -1.62 -11.23
C ASP A 165 -0.12 -0.50 -10.90
N ALA A 166 -1.16 -0.80 -10.12
CA ALA A 166 -2.08 0.20 -9.59
C ALA A 166 -1.35 1.27 -8.76
N LEU A 167 -0.47 0.87 -7.84
CA LEU A 167 0.35 1.79 -7.04
C LEU A 167 1.29 2.62 -7.94
N TYR A 168 1.98 1.99 -8.89
CA TYR A 168 2.86 2.69 -9.82
C TYR A 168 2.11 3.73 -10.66
N ALA A 169 0.91 3.40 -11.13
CA ALA A 169 0.06 4.29 -11.93
C ALA A 169 -0.38 5.55 -11.17
N THR A 170 -0.33 5.57 -9.84
CA THR A 170 -0.65 6.78 -9.05
C THR A 170 0.40 7.88 -9.18
N GLY A 171 1.63 7.53 -9.57
CA GLY A 171 2.77 8.46 -9.58
C GLY A 171 3.35 8.79 -8.19
N ARG A 172 2.72 8.34 -7.09
CA ARG A 172 3.26 8.48 -5.74
C ARG A 172 4.12 7.26 -5.38
N PRO A 173 5.36 7.43 -4.91
CA PRO A 173 6.15 6.32 -4.39
C PRO A 173 5.53 5.74 -3.11
N ILE A 174 4.98 4.53 -3.19
CA ILE A 174 4.39 3.79 -2.06
C ILE A 174 5.16 2.47 -1.92
N VAL A 175 5.75 2.23 -0.74
CA VAL A 175 6.42 0.95 -0.44
C VAL A 175 5.38 -0.17 -0.50
N PHE A 176 5.61 -1.17 -1.34
CA PHE A 176 4.71 -2.30 -1.48
C PHE A 176 5.24 -3.51 -0.71
N SER A 177 4.56 -3.85 0.38
CA SER A 177 4.92 -4.95 1.29
C SER A 177 3.97 -6.13 1.08
N ILE A 178 4.50 -7.17 0.42
CA ILE A 178 3.78 -8.41 0.10
C ILE A 178 3.65 -9.26 1.37
N CYS A 179 2.44 -9.73 1.66
CA CYS A 179 2.14 -10.55 2.83
C CYS A 179 1.29 -11.76 2.43
N GLU A 180 1.90 -12.75 1.78
CA GLU A 180 1.27 -14.04 1.44
C GLU A 180 1.87 -15.24 2.20
N TRP A 181 2.59 -14.93 3.28
CA TRP A 181 3.17 -15.89 4.22
C TRP A 181 4.24 -16.82 3.63
N GLY A 182 4.75 -16.52 2.43
CA GLY A 182 5.83 -17.28 1.79
C GLY A 182 5.35 -18.54 1.05
N ASN A 183 4.03 -18.76 0.97
CA ASN A 183 3.45 -20.00 0.45
C ASN A 183 3.70 -20.16 -1.06
N ASN A 184 3.82 -19.05 -1.79
CA ASN A 184 4.02 -19.04 -3.24
C ASN A 184 5.46 -18.74 -3.67
N LYS A 185 6.43 -18.79 -2.74
CA LYS A 185 7.85 -18.47 -2.99
C LYS A 185 8.03 -17.05 -3.59
N PRO A 186 7.63 -16.02 -2.83
CA PRO A 186 7.53 -14.63 -3.31
C PRO A 186 8.89 -13.98 -3.56
#